data_AF-A0A0G0J432-F1
#
_entry.id   AF-A0A0G0J432-F1
#
_cell.length_a   1.000
_cell.length_b   1.000
_cell.length_c   1.000
_cell.angle_alpha   90.00
_cell.angle_beta   90.00
_cell.angle_gamma   90.00
#
_symmetry.space_group_name_H-M   'P 1'
#
loop_
_entity.id
_entity.type
_entity.pdbx_description
1 polymer ?
#
loop_
_entity_poly.entity_id
_entity_poly.type
_entity_poly.pdbx_seq_one_letter_code
_entity_poly.pdbx_strand_id
1 'polypeptide(L)'
;MASFIETFPRGKAVLPVIHVESSRQVVENVEIAQDEGADGVFLIDMHGKNPRKLKEFQQLARDAAPTWFIGVNYLNVPTVRVFSHLSHGVSGLWSDNAFIDETVEEQVQAEEIA
;
A
#
# COMPACT_ATOMS: atom_id res chain seq x y z
N MET A 1 -1.10 2.97 16.55
CA MET A 1 -0.42 2.98 15.24
C MET A 1 0.92 3.63 15.43
N ALA A 2 1.98 3.11 14.80
CA ALA A 2 3.27 3.80 14.79
C ALA A 2 3.16 5.04 13.89
N SER A 3 3.75 6.14 14.30
CA SER A 3 3.93 7.35 13.50
C SER A 3 4.87 7.10 12.33
N PHE A 4 4.90 8.03 11.37
CA PHE A 4 5.84 7.98 10.25
C PHE A 4 7.29 7.91 10.73
N ILE A 5 7.67 8.70 11.74
CA ILE A 5 9.04 8.75 12.26
C ILE A 5 9.40 7.46 13.02
N GLU A 6 8.44 6.86 13.75
CA GLU A 6 8.65 5.55 14.38
C GLU A 6 8.84 4.43 13.34
N THR A 7 8.18 4.55 12.18
CA THR A 7 8.29 3.59 11.07
C THR A 7 9.56 3.81 10.25
N PHE A 8 9.92 5.07 10.01
CA PHE A 8 11.05 5.50 9.18
C PHE A 8 11.95 6.48 9.95
N PRO A 9 12.83 5.99 10.84
CA PRO A 9 13.61 6.83 11.75
C PRO A 9 14.56 7.82 11.06
N ARG A 10 14.92 7.57 9.80
CA ARG A 10 15.76 8.47 8.99
C ARG A 10 15.01 9.73 8.54
N GLY A 11 13.70 9.82 8.76
CA GLY A 11 12.84 10.93 8.32
C GLY A 11 12.61 10.99 6.81
N LYS A 12 13.15 10.03 6.05
CA LYS A 12 12.97 9.85 4.61
C LYS A 12 12.71 8.37 4.37
N ALA A 13 11.80 8.08 3.45
CA ALA A 13 11.46 6.72 3.05
C ALA A 13 11.46 6.63 1.51
N VAL A 14 12.09 5.58 0.98
CA VAL A 14 11.99 5.20 -0.43
C VAL A 14 11.12 3.97 -0.49
N LEU A 15 9.95 4.10 -1.13
CA LEU A 15 8.94 3.05 -1.24
C LEU A 15 8.61 2.81 -2.72
N PRO A 16 9.40 1.98 -3.44
CA PRO A 16 9.15 1.68 -4.84
C PRO A 16 7.75 1.08 -5.06
N VAL A 17 7.13 1.42 -6.18
CA VAL A 17 5.83 0.89 -6.57
C VAL A 17 6.03 -0.32 -7.47
N ILE A 18 5.56 -1.48 -7.03
CA ILE A 18 5.59 -2.73 -7.79
C ILE A 18 4.25 -2.90 -8.49
N HIS A 19 4.28 -2.81 -9.82
CA HIS A 19 3.15 -3.18 -10.67
C HIS A 19 3.06 -4.71 -10.68
N VAL A 20 2.05 -5.26 -10.04
CA VAL A 20 1.96 -6.70 -9.78
C VAL A 20 1.42 -7.44 -11.01
N GLU A 21 2.18 -8.42 -11.49
CA GLU A 21 1.79 -9.23 -12.65
C GLU A 21 1.63 -10.71 -12.31
N SER A 22 2.59 -11.25 -11.53
CA SER A 22 2.62 -12.67 -11.13
C SER A 22 3.26 -12.86 -9.75
N SER A 23 2.97 -14.00 -9.12
CA SER A 23 3.49 -14.32 -7.79
C SER A 23 5.02 -14.34 -7.77
N ARG A 24 5.65 -14.94 -8.80
CA ARG A 24 7.10 -15.00 -8.92
C ARG A 24 7.71 -13.60 -9.01
N GLN A 25 7.16 -12.75 -9.88
CA GLN A 25 7.64 -11.37 -10.05
C GLN A 25 7.48 -10.53 -8.78
N VAL A 26 6.39 -10.73 -8.02
CA VAL A 26 6.20 -10.03 -6.73
C VAL A 26 7.32 -10.36 -5.75
N VAL A 27 7.66 -11.64 -5.59
CA VAL A 27 8.74 -12.07 -4.69
C VAL A 27 10.09 -11.54 -5.17
N GLU A 28 10.43 -11.73 -6.45
CA GLU A 28 11.68 -11.24 -7.03
C GLU A 28 11.85 -9.72 -6.86
N ASN A 29 10.78 -8.93 -7.08
CA ASN A 29 10.84 -7.48 -6.93
C ASN A 29 10.96 -7.04 -5.46
N VAL A 30 10.33 -7.77 -4.53
CA VAL A 30 10.49 -7.51 -3.09
C VAL A 30 11.94 -7.75 -2.67
N GLU A 31 12.52 -8.88 -3.09
CA GLU A 31 13.92 -9.22 -2.81
C GLU A 31 14.87 -8.15 -3.36
N ILE A 32 14.73 -7.77 -4.64
CA ILE A 32 15.54 -6.71 -5.25
C ILE A 32 15.43 -5.39 -4.48
N ALA A 33 14.21 -4.98 -4.11
CA ALA A 33 14.01 -3.72 -3.41
C ALA A 33 14.60 -3.76 -1.98
N GLN A 34 14.59 -4.91 -1.31
CA GLN A 34 15.29 -5.08 -0.03
C GLN A 34 16.81 -5.03 -0.19
N ASP A 35 17.35 -5.75 -1.18
CA ASP A 35 18.80 -5.81 -1.44
C ASP A 35 19.38 -4.44 -1.79
N GLU A 36 18.62 -3.60 -2.49
CA GLU A 36 19.00 -2.22 -2.83
C GLU A 36 18.73 -1.22 -1.69
N GLY A 37 18.21 -1.67 -0.55
CA GLY A 37 18.06 -0.87 0.67
C GLY A 37 16.86 0.08 0.68
N ALA A 38 15.78 -0.25 -0.05
CA ALA A 38 14.51 0.47 0.07
C ALA A 38 13.91 0.28 1.47
N ASP A 39 13.04 1.22 1.89
CA ASP A 39 12.41 1.18 3.20
C ASP A 39 11.14 0.32 3.23
N GLY A 40 10.66 -0.08 2.05
CA GLY A 40 9.43 -0.82 1.83
C GLY A 40 8.98 -0.74 0.38
N VAL A 41 7.78 -1.23 0.09
CA VAL A 41 7.17 -1.16 -1.25
C VAL A 41 5.69 -0.86 -1.17
N PHE A 42 5.13 -0.35 -2.28
CA PHE A 42 3.69 -0.37 -2.56
C PHE A 42 3.37 -1.35 -3.68
N LEU A 43 2.37 -2.20 -3.49
CA LEU A 43 1.86 -3.08 -4.54
C LEU A 43 0.64 -2.45 -5.22
N ILE A 44 0.62 -2.47 -6.55
CA ILE A 44 -0.49 -1.95 -7.35
C ILE A 44 -0.88 -2.90 -8.48
N ASP A 45 -2.18 -3.17 -8.62
CA ASP A 45 -2.72 -3.86 -9.80
C ASP A 45 -3.16 -2.83 -10.84
N MET A 46 -2.28 -2.57 -11.82
CA MET A 46 -2.51 -1.60 -12.90
C MET A 46 -3.68 -1.97 -13.81
N HIS A 47 -4.09 -3.23 -13.84
CA HIS A 47 -5.26 -3.64 -14.59
C HIS A 47 -6.54 -3.46 -13.75
N GLY A 48 -6.41 -3.40 -12.42
CA GLY A 48 -7.47 -3.16 -11.45
C GLY A 48 -8.68 -4.10 -11.62
N LYS A 49 -8.48 -5.28 -12.21
CA LYS A 49 -9.59 -6.17 -12.60
C LYS A 49 -10.15 -6.94 -11.41
N ASN A 50 -9.34 -7.18 -10.38
CA ASN A 50 -9.75 -7.99 -9.25
C ASN A 50 -9.01 -7.60 -7.94
N PRO A 51 -9.67 -6.88 -7.02
CA PRO A 51 -9.10 -6.52 -5.72
C PRO A 51 -8.64 -7.73 -4.88
N ARG A 52 -9.22 -8.92 -5.09
CA ARG A 52 -8.77 -10.14 -4.40
C ARG A 52 -7.36 -10.57 -4.83
N LYS A 53 -7.00 -10.36 -6.09
CA LYS A 53 -5.68 -10.72 -6.62
C LYS A 53 -4.57 -9.86 -5.99
N LEU A 54 -4.82 -8.56 -5.80
CA LEU A 54 -3.88 -7.69 -5.10
C LEU A 54 -3.67 -8.12 -3.64
N LYS A 55 -4.74 -8.58 -2.97
CA LYS A 55 -4.65 -9.15 -1.61
C LYS A 55 -3.77 -10.40 -1.56
N GLU A 56 -3.89 -11.30 -2.53
CA GLU A 56 -3.05 -12.50 -2.63
C GLU A 56 -1.56 -12.13 -2.81
N PHE A 57 -1.26 -11.16 -3.67
CA PHE A 57 0.11 -10.66 -3.85
C PHE A 57 0.65 -9.95 -2.62
N GLN A 58 -0.18 -9.20 -1.90
CA GLN A 58 0.22 -8.58 -0.65
C GLN A 58 0.58 -9.61 0.41
N GLN A 59 -0.19 -10.69 0.54
CA GLN A 59 0.13 -11.77 1.46
C GLN A 59 1.46 -12.44 1.07
N LEU A 60 1.67 -12.70 -0.22
CA LEU A 60 2.91 -13.28 -0.71
C LEU A 60 4.13 -12.40 -0.41
N ALA A 61 4.02 -11.09 -0.63
CA ALA A 61 5.08 -10.14 -0.29
C ALA A 61 5.32 -10.10 1.22
N ARG A 62 4.27 -10.16 2.04
CA ARG A 62 4.37 -10.23 3.50
C ARG A 62 5.06 -11.50 3.98
N ASP A 63 4.78 -12.64 3.35
CA ASP A 63 5.44 -13.91 3.69
C ASP A 63 6.93 -13.87 3.33
N ALA A 64 7.30 -13.23 2.22
CA ALA A 64 8.70 -13.04 1.80
C ALA A 64 9.45 -12.03 2.70
N ALA A 65 8.77 -10.98 3.18
CA ALA A 65 9.36 -9.93 4.00
C ALA A 65 8.50 -9.61 5.25
N PRO A 66 8.49 -10.50 6.28
CA PRO A 66 7.53 -10.45 7.38
C PRO A 66 7.47 -9.13 8.17
N THR A 67 8.59 -8.45 8.34
CA THR A 67 8.69 -7.21 9.15
C THR A 67 8.80 -5.94 8.31
N TRP A 68 8.86 -6.05 6.98
CA TRP A 68 9.16 -4.91 6.11
C TRP A 68 7.91 -4.08 5.78
N PHE A 69 8.06 -2.83 5.36
CA PHE A 69 6.89 -2.02 5.03
C PHE A 69 6.30 -2.48 3.69
N ILE A 70 5.03 -2.92 3.69
CA ILE A 70 4.32 -3.37 2.49
C ILE A 70 2.97 -2.68 2.44
N GLY A 71 2.88 -1.68 1.57
CA GLY A 71 1.65 -0.96 1.28
C GLY A 71 0.93 -1.50 0.04
N VAL A 72 -0.32 -1.05 -0.13
CA VAL A 72 -1.16 -1.38 -1.28
C VAL A 72 -1.80 -0.14 -1.88
N ASN A 73 -1.99 -0.14 -3.19
CA ASN A 73 -2.76 0.85 -3.93
C ASN A 73 -3.85 0.14 -4.76
N TYR A 74 -5.13 0.42 -4.47
CA TYR A 74 -6.27 -0.13 -5.19
C TYR A 74 -6.86 0.89 -6.16
N LEU A 75 -6.52 0.79 -7.46
CA LEU A 75 -6.99 1.75 -8.47
C LEU A 75 -8.50 1.74 -8.73
N ASN A 76 -9.13 0.55 -8.67
CA ASN A 76 -10.55 0.37 -9.06
C ASN A 76 -11.48 0.15 -7.87
N VAL A 77 -11.06 0.56 -6.66
CA VAL A 77 -11.87 0.47 -5.46
C VAL A 77 -12.10 1.88 -4.94
N PRO A 78 -13.36 2.35 -4.83
CA PRO A 78 -13.63 3.64 -4.21
C PRO A 78 -13.01 3.71 -2.81
N THR A 79 -12.42 4.84 -2.44
CA THR A 79 -11.73 5.00 -1.14
C THR A 79 -12.63 4.62 0.04
N VAL A 80 -13.91 5.00 -0.01
CA VAL A 80 -14.95 4.63 0.96
C VAL A 80 -15.16 3.11 1.14
N ARG A 81 -14.64 2.27 0.24
CA ARG A 81 -14.75 0.81 0.28
C ARG A 81 -13.42 0.10 0.48
N VAL A 82 -12.28 0.80 0.36
CA VAL A 82 -10.97 0.15 0.28
C VAL A 82 -10.59 -0.58 1.57
N PHE A 83 -10.99 -0.04 2.73
CA PHE A 83 -10.73 -0.66 4.03
C PHE A 83 -11.35 -2.05 4.16
N SER A 84 -12.49 -2.31 3.49
CA SER A 84 -13.12 -3.64 3.49
C SER A 84 -12.31 -4.70 2.71
N HIS A 85 -11.33 -4.28 1.92
CA HIS A 85 -10.46 -5.15 1.13
C HIS A 85 -9.08 -5.39 1.76
N LEU A 86 -8.72 -4.63 2.80
CA LEU A 86 -7.42 -4.76 3.44
C LEU A 86 -7.26 -6.12 4.14
N SER A 87 -6.11 -6.74 3.92
CA SER A 87 -5.62 -7.90 4.69
C SER A 87 -4.97 -7.44 5.99
N HIS A 88 -4.90 -8.35 6.97
CA HIS A 88 -3.99 -8.17 8.09
C HIS A 88 -2.55 -8.07 7.58
N GLY A 89 -1.77 -7.13 8.13
CA GLY A 89 -0.36 -6.96 7.78
C GLY A 89 -0.08 -6.02 6.61
N VAL A 90 -1.09 -5.31 6.09
CA VAL A 90 -0.86 -4.13 5.23
C VAL A 90 -0.25 -3.02 6.09
N SER A 91 0.90 -2.49 5.69
CA SER A 91 1.60 -1.41 6.41
C SER A 91 1.10 -0.02 6.04
N GLY A 92 0.52 0.13 4.85
CA GLY A 92 0.02 1.42 4.37
C GLY A 92 -0.95 1.27 3.21
N LEU A 93 -1.86 2.23 3.11
CA LEU A 93 -2.83 2.34 2.04
C LEU A 93 -2.54 3.62 1.27
N TRP A 94 -2.46 3.51 -0.06
CA TRP A 94 -2.51 4.65 -0.97
C TRP A 94 -3.89 4.65 -1.65
N SER A 95 -4.62 5.75 -1.50
CA SER A 95 -5.75 6.09 -2.38
C SER A 95 -5.49 7.39 -3.14
N ASP A 96 -5.84 7.43 -4.43
CA ASP A 96 -5.63 8.61 -5.28
C ASP A 96 -6.54 9.79 -4.92
N ASN A 97 -7.67 9.51 -4.27
CA ASN A 97 -8.58 10.54 -3.78
C ASN A 97 -8.98 10.26 -2.33
N ALA A 98 -8.41 11.04 -1.40
CA ALA A 98 -8.75 11.00 0.01
C ALA A 98 -9.98 11.84 0.39
N PHE A 99 -10.71 12.35 -0.60
CA PHE A 99 -11.85 13.26 -0.44
C PHE A 99 -11.53 14.54 0.36
N ILE A 100 -10.25 14.95 0.33
CA ILE A 100 -9.83 16.23 0.87
C ILE A 100 -10.16 17.32 -0.14
N ASP A 101 -10.99 18.26 0.29
CA ASP A 101 -11.28 19.49 -0.45
C ASP A 101 -10.57 20.66 0.24
N GLU A 102 -9.46 21.10 -0.34
CA GLU A 102 -8.63 22.20 0.21
C GLU A 102 -9.37 23.56 0.31
N THR A 103 -10.57 23.67 -0.27
CA THR A 103 -11.36 24.90 -0.29
C THR A 103 -12.30 25.06 0.90
N VAL A 104 -12.50 24.00 1.70
CA VAL A 104 -13.40 23.98 2.86
C VAL A 104 -12.65 23.57 4.12
N GLU A 105 -13.06 24.09 5.27
CA GLU A 105 -12.49 23.70 6.56
C GLU A 105 -13.01 22.33 7.02
N GLU A 106 -14.30 22.04 6.78
CA GLU A 106 -14.96 20.80 7.20
C GLU A 106 -14.85 19.71 6.12
N GLN A 107 -14.22 18.59 6.45
CA GLN A 107 -13.90 17.50 5.51
C GLN A 107 -14.85 16.32 5.66
N VAL A 108 -16.15 16.55 5.55
CA VAL A 108 -17.20 15.55 5.85
C VAL A 108 -16.95 14.20 5.17
N GLN A 109 -16.60 14.20 3.88
CA GLN A 109 -16.38 12.96 3.13
C GLN A 109 -15.05 12.27 3.45
N ALA A 110 -14.01 13.03 3.84
CA ALA A 110 -12.74 12.46 4.28
C ALA A 110 -12.85 11.87 5.69
N GLU A 111 -13.65 12.50 6.56
CA GLU A 111 -13.94 11.99 7.90
C GLU A 111 -14.74 10.69 7.88
N GLU A 112 -15.59 10.47 6.87
CA GLU A 112 -16.31 9.20 6.68
C GLU A 112 -15.40 7.99 6.37
N ILE A 113 -14.15 8.23 5.97
CA ILE A 113 -13.21 7.18 5.56
C ILE A 113 -11.97 7.05 6.48
N ALA A 114 -11.82 7.93 7.46
CA ALA A 114 -10.70 7.92 8.41
C ALA A 114 -10.93 6.97 9.59
#